data_AF-A0A2X1KBR2-F1
#
_entry.id   AF-A0A2X1KBR2-F1
#
_cell.length_a   1.000
_cell.length_b   1.000
_cell.length_c   1.000
_cell.angle_alpha   90.00
_cell.angle_beta   90.00
_cell.angle_gamma   90.00
#
_symmetry.space_group_name_H-M   'P 1'
#
loop_
_entity.id
_entity.type
_entity.pdbx_description
1 polymer ?
#
loop_
_entity_poly.entity_id
_entity_poly.type
_entity_poly.pdbx_seq_one_letter_code
_entity_poly.pdbx_strand_id
1 'polypeptide(L)'
;MLISHTSWRRLKTDVELELTCEQLEVQQPAAEELLGLFKKYEFKRWTADVEAGKWLQAKGAKPAAKPQETSVADEAPEVTATVISYDNYVTILDEETLKAWIAKLEKAPVFAFDTETDSLDNISANLVGLSFAIEPGVAAYIPVAHDYLDAPDQISRERALELLKPLLEDEKALKVGQNLKYDRGILANYGIELRGIAFDTMLESYILNSVAGRHDMDSLAERWLKHKTITFEEIAGKGKNQLTFNQIALEEAGRYAAEDADVTLQLHLKMWPDLQKHKGPLNVFENIEMPLVPVLSRIERNGVKIDPKVLHNHSEELTLRLAELEKKAHEIAGEEFNLSSTKQLQTILFEKQGIKPLKKTPGGAPSTSEEVLEELALDYPLPKVILEYRGLAKLKSTYTDKLPLMINPKTGRVHTSYHQAVTATGRLSSTDPNLQNIPVRNEEGRRIRQAFIAPEDYVIVSADYSQIELRIMGASFA
;
A
#
# COMPACT_ATOMS: atom_id res chain seq x y z
N MET A 1 -2.33 -43.02 53.28
CA MET A 1 -2.07 -43.24 51.84
C MET A 1 -1.38 -41.99 51.28
N LEU A 2 -0.05 -41.98 51.29
CA LEU A 2 0.77 -40.92 50.69
C LEU A 2 1.37 -41.52 49.41
N ILE A 3 0.85 -41.13 48.25
CA ILE A 3 1.39 -41.53 46.95
C ILE A 3 2.26 -40.37 46.46
N SER A 4 3.59 -40.55 46.50
CA SER A 4 4.58 -39.59 46.02
C SER A 4 4.53 -39.49 44.49
N HIS A 5 4.09 -38.34 43.96
CA HIS A 5 3.96 -38.08 42.52
C HIS A 5 5.24 -37.52 41.88
N THR A 6 6.41 -38.11 42.16
CA THR A 6 7.71 -37.60 41.63
C THR A 6 8.44 -38.56 40.68
N SER A 7 7.83 -39.68 40.25
CA SER A 7 8.53 -40.61 39.33
C SER A 7 8.41 -40.26 37.83
N TRP A 8 7.47 -39.40 37.41
CA TRP A 8 7.17 -39.16 35.99
C TRP A 8 8.07 -38.12 35.29
N ARG A 9 9.10 -37.57 35.95
CA ARG A 9 9.97 -36.51 35.38
C ARG A 9 11.47 -36.77 35.56
N ARG A 10 11.91 -38.03 35.63
CA ARG A 10 13.35 -38.36 35.57
C ARG A 10 13.70 -38.82 34.16
N LEU A 11 14.55 -38.06 33.47
CA LEU A 11 15.11 -38.45 32.17
C LEU A 11 15.91 -39.75 32.36
N LYS A 12 15.53 -40.78 31.60
CA LYS A 12 16.28 -42.02 31.53
C LYS A 12 17.51 -41.76 30.65
N THR A 13 18.70 -41.76 31.25
CA THR A 13 19.97 -41.43 30.56
C THR A 13 20.76 -42.66 30.10
N ASP A 14 20.23 -43.86 30.39
CA ASP A 14 20.77 -45.18 30.07
C ASP A 14 19.89 -45.90 29.02
N VAL A 15 19.32 -45.13 28.09
CA VAL A 15 18.55 -45.70 26.97
C VAL A 15 19.54 -46.32 25.99
N GLU A 16 19.32 -47.60 25.67
CA GLU A 16 20.04 -48.28 24.60
C GLU A 16 19.59 -47.68 23.27
N LEU A 17 20.50 -46.99 22.58
CA LEU A 17 20.23 -46.30 21.32
C LEU A 17 20.95 -47.03 20.18
N GLU A 18 20.28 -47.13 19.03
CA GLU A 18 20.83 -47.77 17.82
C GLU A 18 22.01 -47.00 17.21
N LEU A 19 22.14 -45.71 17.55
CA LEU A 19 23.19 -44.81 17.07
C LEU A 19 23.94 -44.20 18.27
N THR A 20 25.27 -44.17 18.19
CA THR A 20 26.10 -43.48 19.18
C THR A 20 26.19 -41.98 18.86
N CYS A 21 26.57 -41.17 19.85
CA CYS A 21 26.73 -39.73 19.65
C CYS A 21 27.76 -39.40 18.58
N GLU A 22 28.80 -40.22 18.43
CA GLU A 22 29.84 -40.06 17.40
C GLU A 22 29.33 -40.35 15.98
N GLN A 23 28.22 -41.10 15.84
CA GLN A 23 27.61 -41.41 14.54
C GLN A 23 26.62 -40.34 14.06
N LEU A 24 26.25 -39.39 14.93
CA LEU A 24 25.32 -38.31 14.62
C LEU A 24 26.04 -37.13 13.92
N GLU A 25 26.71 -37.41 12.80
CA GLU A 25 27.36 -36.40 11.98
C GLU A 25 26.36 -35.75 11.01
N VAL A 26 26.47 -34.43 10.84
CA VAL A 26 25.67 -33.69 9.86
C VAL A 26 26.17 -34.01 8.46
N GLN A 27 25.41 -34.82 7.72
CA GLN A 27 25.72 -35.14 6.33
C GLN A 27 25.36 -33.98 5.38
N GLN A 28 25.99 -33.98 4.20
CA GLN A 28 25.63 -33.04 3.15
C GLN A 28 24.19 -33.30 2.68
N PRO A 29 23.38 -32.25 2.45
CA PRO A 29 22.01 -32.41 2.01
C PRO A 29 21.94 -33.05 0.62
N ALA A 30 21.01 -34.01 0.44
CA ALA A 30 20.67 -34.57 -0.86
C ALA A 30 19.87 -33.54 -1.68
N ALA A 31 20.58 -32.64 -2.37
CA ALA A 31 19.99 -31.45 -3.00
C ALA A 31 18.86 -31.76 -4.00
N GLU A 32 19.00 -32.83 -4.80
CA GLU A 32 17.98 -33.21 -5.79
C GLU A 32 16.70 -33.74 -5.15
N GLU A 33 16.84 -34.54 -4.09
CA GLU A 33 15.69 -35.09 -3.36
C GLU A 33 14.96 -33.99 -2.58
N LEU A 34 15.72 -33.09 -1.94
CA LEU A 34 15.17 -31.90 -1.29
C LEU A 34 14.46 -30.97 -2.28
N LEU A 35 15.02 -30.77 -3.47
CA LEU A 35 14.39 -29.95 -4.51
C LEU A 35 13.04 -30.54 -4.94
N GLY A 36 12.98 -31.86 -5.12
CA GLY A 36 11.73 -32.57 -5.43
C GLY A 36 10.69 -32.43 -4.32
N LEU A 37 11.10 -32.58 -3.05
CA LEU A 37 10.20 -32.40 -1.90
C LEU A 37 9.76 -30.93 -1.75
N PHE A 38 10.64 -29.96 -1.91
CA PHE A 38 10.30 -28.54 -1.79
C PHE A 38 9.39 -28.05 -2.90
N LYS A 39 9.55 -28.57 -4.12
CA LYS A 39 8.61 -28.34 -5.21
C LYS A 39 7.24 -28.96 -4.90
N LYS A 40 7.22 -30.20 -4.39
CA LYS A 40 5.98 -30.90 -4.01
C LYS A 40 5.21 -30.22 -2.89
N TYR A 41 5.90 -29.67 -1.89
CA TYR A 41 5.29 -29.00 -0.73
C TYR A 41 5.29 -27.46 -0.83
N GLU A 42 5.60 -26.92 -2.01
CA GLU A 42 5.56 -25.49 -2.33
C GLU A 42 6.43 -24.59 -1.41
N PHE A 43 7.58 -25.08 -0.96
CA PHE A 43 8.52 -24.29 -0.17
C PHE A 43 9.37 -23.38 -1.07
N LYS A 44 8.72 -22.43 -1.75
CA LYS A 44 9.29 -21.58 -2.82
C LYS A 44 10.61 -20.91 -2.45
N ARG A 45 10.73 -20.39 -1.22
CA ARG A 45 11.98 -19.80 -0.71
C ARG A 45 13.10 -20.83 -0.64
N TRP A 46 12.81 -22.03 -0.17
CA TRP A 46 13.79 -23.10 0.01
C TRP A 46 14.15 -23.78 -1.30
N THR A 47 13.23 -23.84 -2.25
CA THR A 47 13.52 -24.19 -3.65
C THR A 47 14.57 -23.24 -4.23
N ALA A 48 14.37 -21.92 -4.10
CA ALA A 48 15.33 -20.92 -4.58
C ALA A 48 16.68 -21.01 -3.85
N ASP A 49 16.68 -21.27 -2.54
CA ASP A 49 17.91 -21.41 -1.75
C ASP A 49 18.71 -22.68 -2.13
N VAL A 50 18.05 -23.80 -2.44
CA VAL A 50 18.68 -25.04 -2.95
C VAL A 50 19.22 -24.83 -4.36
N GLU A 51 18.43 -24.24 -5.26
CA GLU A 51 18.84 -23.95 -6.64
C GLU A 51 20.01 -22.95 -6.69
N ALA A 52 20.09 -22.02 -5.75
CA ALA A 52 21.20 -21.07 -5.61
C ALA A 52 22.44 -21.67 -4.89
N GLY A 53 22.40 -22.93 -4.44
CA GLY A 53 23.49 -23.56 -3.69
C GLY A 53 23.74 -22.96 -2.30
N LYS A 54 22.78 -22.20 -1.79
CA LYS A 54 22.84 -21.46 -0.51
C LYS A 54 22.09 -22.16 0.62
N TRP A 55 21.43 -23.27 0.32
CA TRP A 55 20.72 -24.08 1.30
C TRP A 55 21.67 -24.53 2.43
N LEU A 56 21.34 -24.14 3.67
CA LEU A 56 22.14 -24.35 4.89
C LEU A 56 23.50 -23.62 4.95
N GLN A 57 23.82 -22.74 4.00
CA GLN A 57 25.01 -21.87 4.09
C GLN A 57 24.75 -20.60 4.91
N ALA A 58 24.58 -20.73 6.23
CA ALA A 58 24.93 -19.70 7.20
C ALA A 58 24.89 -20.22 8.65
N LYS A 59 26.05 -20.19 9.31
CA LYS A 59 26.16 -20.09 10.78
C LYS A 59 25.61 -18.73 11.24
N GLY A 60 24.59 -18.72 12.11
CA GLY A 60 24.36 -17.60 13.05
C GLY A 60 23.05 -16.82 12.95
N ALA A 61 22.19 -17.01 13.97
CA ALA A 61 21.25 -16.06 14.59
C ALA A 61 19.90 -15.67 13.91
N LYS A 62 18.86 -16.34 14.43
CA LYS A 62 17.50 -15.90 14.84
C LYS A 62 16.38 -15.71 13.79
N PRO A 63 15.13 -16.06 14.18
CA PRO A 63 14.07 -16.49 13.27
C PRO A 63 13.05 -15.37 13.00
N ALA A 64 12.69 -15.18 11.74
CA ALA A 64 11.49 -14.46 11.34
C ALA A 64 10.27 -15.39 11.39
N ALA A 65 9.13 -14.77 11.69
CA ALA A 65 7.88 -15.37 12.17
C ALA A 65 7.15 -16.31 11.19
N LYS A 66 6.24 -17.09 11.79
CA LYS A 66 5.34 -18.10 11.21
C LYS A 66 4.54 -17.62 9.98
N PRO A 67 4.35 -18.46 8.95
CA PRO A 67 3.19 -18.39 8.06
C PRO A 67 1.93 -18.83 8.83
N GLN A 68 0.87 -18.02 8.74
CA GLN A 68 -0.49 -18.45 9.05
C GLN A 68 -0.99 -19.37 7.94
N GLU A 69 -1.74 -20.39 8.36
CA GLU A 69 -2.31 -21.46 7.54
C GLU A 69 -3.08 -20.94 6.32
N THR A 70 -2.65 -21.33 5.13
CA THR A 70 -3.46 -21.30 3.92
C THR A 70 -4.36 -22.52 3.92
N SER A 71 -5.65 -22.28 4.12
CA SER A 71 -6.73 -23.20 3.77
C SER A 71 -6.72 -23.48 2.27
N VAL A 72 -6.99 -24.74 1.95
CA VAL A 72 -7.09 -25.36 0.61
C VAL A 72 -7.84 -24.45 -0.37
N ALA A 73 -7.20 -24.11 -1.49
CA ALA A 73 -7.85 -23.46 -2.64
C ALA A 73 -7.63 -24.35 -3.88
N ASP A 74 -8.74 -24.61 -4.57
CA ASP A 74 -8.87 -25.44 -5.77
C ASP A 74 -7.87 -25.09 -6.87
N GLU A 75 -7.52 -26.10 -7.67
CA GLU A 75 -6.65 -26.02 -8.85
C GLU A 75 -7.08 -24.87 -9.79
N ALA A 76 -6.25 -23.82 -9.85
CA ALA A 76 -6.40 -22.77 -10.85
C ALA A 76 -5.85 -23.25 -12.20
N PRO A 77 -6.49 -22.92 -13.33
CA PRO A 77 -6.04 -23.34 -14.66
C PRO A 77 -4.64 -22.77 -14.99
N GLU A 78 -3.84 -23.56 -15.71
CA GLU A 78 -2.54 -23.12 -16.26
C GLU A 78 -2.72 -21.88 -17.14
N VAL A 79 -2.27 -20.73 -16.64
CA VAL A 79 -2.23 -19.48 -17.41
C VAL A 79 -1.05 -19.55 -18.37
N THR A 80 -1.32 -19.61 -19.67
CA THR A 80 -0.29 -19.57 -20.72
C THR A 80 0.40 -18.22 -20.73
N ALA A 81 1.74 -18.25 -20.83
CA ALA A 81 2.56 -17.04 -20.89
C ALA A 81 2.21 -16.23 -22.14
N THR A 82 1.93 -14.94 -21.95
CA THR A 82 1.63 -14.02 -23.05
C THR A 82 2.95 -13.36 -23.46
N VAL A 83 3.33 -13.51 -24.74
CA VAL A 83 4.52 -12.85 -25.27
C VAL A 83 4.14 -11.42 -25.63
N ILE A 84 4.61 -10.45 -24.85
CA ILE A 84 4.46 -9.03 -25.14
C ILE A 84 5.59 -8.63 -26.08
N SER A 85 5.24 -8.10 -27.25
CA SER A 85 6.18 -7.55 -28.23
C SER A 85 6.10 -6.03 -28.20
N TYR A 86 7.27 -5.39 -28.16
CA TYR A 86 7.43 -3.95 -28.20
C TYR A 86 7.54 -3.41 -29.64
N ASP A 87 7.56 -4.28 -30.66
CA ASP A 87 7.92 -3.93 -32.04
C ASP A 87 6.94 -2.95 -32.70
N ASN A 88 5.70 -2.90 -32.17
CA ASN A 88 4.61 -2.09 -32.69
C ASN A 88 4.30 -0.88 -31.79
N TYR A 89 5.14 -0.60 -30.79
CA TYR A 89 5.00 0.60 -29.99
C TYR A 89 5.56 1.79 -30.75
N VAL A 90 4.81 2.90 -30.76
CA VAL A 90 5.20 4.10 -31.51
C VAL A 90 5.27 5.33 -30.61
N THR A 91 6.37 6.07 -30.73
CA THR A 91 6.52 7.41 -30.15
C THR A 91 5.96 8.43 -31.13
N ILE A 92 4.86 9.10 -30.76
CA ILE A 92 4.15 10.06 -31.61
C ILE A 92 4.73 11.46 -31.39
N LEU A 93 5.47 11.98 -32.37
CA LEU A 93 6.13 13.29 -32.31
C LEU A 93 5.47 14.36 -33.19
N ASP A 94 4.47 13.99 -34.00
CA ASP A 94 3.81 14.89 -34.95
C ASP A 94 2.27 14.83 -34.88
N GLU A 95 1.63 15.94 -35.22
CA GLU A 95 0.16 16.06 -35.18
C GLU A 95 -0.58 15.13 -36.17
N GLU A 96 0.03 14.78 -37.29
CA GLU A 96 -0.61 13.94 -38.31
C GLU A 96 -0.80 12.53 -37.75
N THR A 97 0.26 11.97 -37.18
CA THR A 97 0.25 10.67 -36.50
C THR A 97 -0.70 10.69 -35.29
N LEU A 98 -0.69 11.76 -34.47
CA LEU A 98 -1.61 11.89 -33.33
C LEU A 98 -3.08 11.87 -33.79
N LYS A 99 -3.44 12.63 -34.82
CA LYS A 99 -4.81 12.65 -35.36
C LYS A 99 -5.21 11.30 -35.95
N ALA A 100 -4.29 10.59 -36.59
CA ALA A 100 -4.52 9.24 -37.09
C ALA A 100 -4.82 8.25 -35.94
N TRP A 101 -4.13 8.38 -34.81
CA TRP A 101 -4.39 7.59 -33.61
C TRP A 101 -5.72 7.95 -32.94
N ILE A 102 -6.05 9.24 -32.82
CA ILE A 102 -7.36 9.69 -32.30
C ILE A 102 -8.50 9.06 -33.12
N ALA A 103 -8.42 9.08 -34.46
CA ALA A 103 -9.44 8.48 -35.32
C ALA A 103 -9.57 6.95 -35.18
N LYS A 104 -8.52 6.25 -34.72
CA LYS A 104 -8.58 4.82 -34.35
C LYS A 104 -9.23 4.64 -32.99
N LEU A 105 -8.82 5.44 -31.99
CA LEU A 105 -9.35 5.43 -30.63
C LEU A 105 -10.86 5.69 -30.60
N GLU A 106 -11.36 6.65 -31.39
CA GLU A 106 -12.79 6.97 -31.51
C GLU A 106 -13.65 5.79 -32.01
N LYS A 107 -13.04 4.83 -32.72
CA LYS A 107 -13.73 3.66 -33.28
C LYS A 107 -13.52 2.39 -32.44
N ALA A 108 -12.57 2.43 -31.51
CA ALA A 108 -12.27 1.29 -30.66
C ALA A 108 -13.44 1.03 -29.70
N PRO A 109 -13.82 -0.23 -29.43
CA PRO A 109 -14.90 -0.53 -28.49
C PRO A 109 -14.54 -0.09 -27.06
N VAL A 110 -13.26 -0.25 -26.70
CA VAL A 110 -12.59 0.23 -25.49
C VAL A 110 -11.13 0.50 -25.85
N PHE A 111 -10.44 1.35 -25.11
CA PHE A 111 -8.99 1.53 -25.24
C PHE A 111 -8.35 1.75 -23.87
N ALA A 112 -7.10 1.32 -23.71
CA ALA A 112 -6.33 1.66 -22.52
C ALA A 112 -5.73 3.06 -22.65
N PHE A 113 -5.66 3.77 -21.53
CA PHE A 113 -5.19 5.14 -21.40
C PHE A 113 -4.41 5.30 -20.10
N ASP A 114 -3.28 5.98 -20.17
CA ASP A 114 -2.43 6.26 -19.02
C ASP A 114 -1.70 7.62 -19.17
N THR A 115 -1.25 8.19 -18.04
CA THR A 115 -0.56 9.48 -17.97
C THR A 115 0.78 9.41 -17.23
N GLU A 116 1.80 10.01 -17.84
CA GLU A 116 3.13 10.10 -17.27
C GLU A 116 3.41 11.49 -16.72
N THR A 117 4.03 11.57 -15.55
CA THR A 117 4.17 12.82 -14.78
C THR A 117 5.53 12.98 -14.11
N ASP A 118 5.86 14.21 -13.71
CA ASP A 118 7.13 14.52 -13.03
C ASP A 118 7.11 14.29 -11.51
N SER A 119 5.97 13.91 -10.93
CA SER A 119 5.78 13.77 -9.48
C SER A 119 4.55 12.91 -9.17
N LEU A 120 4.58 12.17 -8.06
CA LEU A 120 3.40 11.45 -7.53
C LEU A 120 2.36 12.38 -6.87
N ASP A 121 2.71 13.64 -6.57
CA ASP A 121 1.78 14.61 -5.96
C ASP A 121 0.81 15.17 -7.00
N ASN A 122 -0.35 14.52 -7.15
CA ASN A 122 -1.34 14.76 -8.21
C ASN A 122 -1.69 16.24 -8.46
N ILE A 123 -1.72 17.09 -7.42
CA ILE A 123 -2.13 18.50 -7.56
C ILE A 123 -1.01 19.41 -8.10
N SER A 124 0.25 19.07 -7.86
CA SER A 124 1.41 19.84 -8.33
C SER A 124 2.15 19.18 -9.49
N ALA A 125 1.91 17.89 -9.73
CA ALA A 125 2.46 17.13 -10.84
C ALA A 125 2.10 17.77 -12.19
N ASN A 126 3.09 17.79 -13.08
CA ASN A 126 2.94 18.19 -14.46
C ASN A 126 2.86 16.97 -15.35
N LEU A 127 1.97 17.02 -16.33
CA LEU A 127 1.89 16.03 -17.39
C LEU A 127 3.14 16.12 -18.27
N VAL A 128 3.80 14.97 -18.45
CA VAL A 128 5.01 14.78 -19.26
C VAL A 128 4.70 14.01 -20.54
N GLY A 129 3.76 13.06 -20.50
CA GLY A 129 3.28 12.36 -21.69
C GLY A 129 1.99 11.58 -21.42
N LEU A 130 1.42 11.03 -22.48
CA LEU A 130 0.24 10.16 -22.41
C LEU A 130 0.49 8.91 -23.23
N SER A 131 -0.06 7.78 -22.82
CA SER A 131 -0.01 6.55 -23.60
C SER A 131 -1.40 5.96 -23.83
N PHE A 132 -1.51 5.21 -24.93
CA PHE A 132 -2.75 4.59 -25.36
C PHE A 132 -2.47 3.19 -25.92
N ALA A 133 -3.39 2.25 -25.71
CA ALA A 133 -3.41 0.98 -26.42
C ALA A 133 -4.82 0.70 -26.97
N ILE A 134 -4.88 0.32 -28.24
CA ILE A 134 -6.15 0.03 -28.94
C ILE A 134 -6.39 -1.46 -29.13
N GLU A 135 -5.32 -2.24 -29.23
CA GLU A 135 -5.32 -3.70 -29.36
C GLU A 135 -4.07 -4.25 -28.67
N PRO A 136 -4.07 -5.51 -28.19
CA PRO A 136 -2.87 -6.14 -27.61
C PRO A 136 -1.65 -6.04 -28.54
N GLY A 137 -0.56 -5.49 -28.01
CA GLY A 137 0.66 -5.23 -28.77
C GLY A 137 0.60 -4.03 -29.71
N VAL A 138 -0.46 -3.20 -29.68
CA VAL A 138 -0.58 -1.97 -30.49
C VAL A 138 -0.82 -0.79 -29.57
N ALA A 139 0.28 -0.16 -29.14
CA ALA A 139 0.29 0.95 -28.20
C ALA A 139 1.13 2.12 -28.71
N ALA A 140 0.89 3.30 -28.16
CA ALA A 140 1.62 4.51 -28.48
C ALA A 140 1.93 5.34 -27.24
N TYR A 141 3.03 6.07 -27.31
CA TYR A 141 3.41 7.09 -26.34
C TYR A 141 3.48 8.46 -27.02
N ILE A 142 2.91 9.47 -26.37
CA ILE A 142 2.88 10.86 -26.82
C ILE A 142 3.66 11.71 -25.81
N PRO A 143 4.97 11.92 -26.01
CA PRO A 143 5.76 12.82 -25.18
C PRO A 143 5.36 14.27 -25.46
N VAL A 144 5.19 15.07 -24.39
CA VAL A 144 4.75 16.47 -24.51
C VAL A 144 5.56 17.48 -23.70
N ALA A 145 6.38 17.02 -22.75
CA ALA A 145 7.17 17.89 -21.88
C ALA A 145 8.47 17.23 -21.37
N HIS A 146 9.13 16.40 -22.18
CA HIS A 146 10.52 16.02 -21.90
C HIS A 146 11.45 17.19 -22.17
N ASP A 147 12.32 17.51 -21.21
CA ASP A 147 13.12 18.74 -21.19
C ASP A 147 14.61 18.50 -20.89
N TYR A 148 15.08 17.27 -21.07
CA TYR A 148 16.51 16.94 -21.00
C TYR A 148 17.30 17.62 -22.13
N LEU A 149 18.63 17.69 -21.96
CA LEU A 149 19.52 18.30 -22.94
C LEU A 149 19.41 17.58 -24.30
N ASP A 150 19.17 18.35 -25.36
CA ASP A 150 18.97 17.84 -26.73
C ASP A 150 17.74 16.92 -26.89
N ALA A 151 16.71 17.08 -26.04
CA ALA A 151 15.42 16.42 -26.23
C ALA A 151 14.86 16.74 -27.63
N PRO A 152 14.41 15.72 -28.39
CA PRO A 152 13.78 15.94 -29.69
C PRO A 152 12.56 16.84 -29.64
N ASP A 153 12.20 17.42 -30.78
CA ASP A 153 10.94 18.15 -30.94
C ASP A 153 9.74 17.25 -30.62
N GLN A 154 8.82 17.78 -29.83
CA GLN A 154 7.63 17.09 -29.33
C GLN A 154 6.39 17.93 -29.65
N ILE A 155 5.22 17.29 -29.71
CA ILE A 155 3.96 18.02 -29.73
C ILE A 155 3.82 18.74 -28.39
N SER A 156 3.63 20.06 -28.40
CA SER A 156 3.45 20.81 -27.16
C SER A 156 2.26 20.26 -26.37
N ARG A 157 2.38 20.20 -25.04
CA ARG A 157 1.33 19.72 -24.14
C ARG A 157 -0.03 20.36 -24.40
N GLU A 158 -0.08 21.68 -24.57
CA GLU A 158 -1.31 22.42 -24.79
C GLU A 158 -2.00 21.94 -26.07
N ARG A 159 -1.22 21.72 -27.13
CA ARG A 159 -1.73 21.24 -28.42
C ARG A 159 -2.20 19.80 -28.37
N ALA A 160 -1.42 18.91 -27.75
CA ALA A 160 -1.79 17.51 -27.59
C ALA A 160 -3.09 17.38 -26.78
N LEU A 161 -3.19 18.11 -25.66
CA LEU A 161 -4.38 18.13 -24.81
C LEU A 161 -5.59 18.74 -25.52
N GLU A 162 -5.44 19.81 -26.31
CA GLU A 162 -6.53 20.37 -27.12
C GLU A 162 -7.11 19.31 -28.09
N LEU A 163 -6.24 18.57 -28.77
CA LEU A 163 -6.64 17.53 -29.74
C LEU A 163 -7.28 16.31 -29.05
N LEU A 164 -6.75 15.89 -27.90
CA LEU A 164 -7.24 14.74 -27.15
C LEU A 164 -8.49 15.03 -26.31
N LYS A 165 -8.73 16.30 -25.94
CA LYS A 165 -9.82 16.70 -25.05
C LYS A 165 -11.19 16.16 -25.47
N PRO A 166 -11.63 16.25 -26.74
CA PRO A 166 -12.93 15.71 -27.14
C PRO A 166 -13.08 14.21 -26.85
N LEU A 167 -12.04 13.41 -27.11
CA LEU A 167 -12.03 11.97 -26.85
C LEU A 167 -12.03 11.67 -25.34
N LEU A 168 -11.21 12.38 -24.56
CA LEU A 168 -11.10 12.18 -23.11
C LEU A 168 -12.37 12.60 -22.36
N GLU A 169 -13.03 13.66 -22.82
CA GLU A 169 -14.27 14.19 -22.22
C GLU A 169 -15.55 13.49 -22.71
N ASP A 170 -15.48 12.64 -23.73
CA ASP A 170 -16.60 11.84 -24.21
C ASP A 170 -16.89 10.66 -23.26
N GLU A 171 -18.13 10.57 -22.80
CA GLU A 171 -18.60 9.46 -21.97
C GLU A 171 -18.85 8.16 -22.75
N LYS A 172 -18.96 8.22 -24.08
CA LYS A 172 -19.16 7.05 -24.95
C LYS A 172 -17.85 6.39 -25.35
N ALA A 173 -16.76 7.15 -25.42
CA ALA A 173 -15.41 6.62 -25.51
C ALA A 173 -15.02 5.97 -24.17
N LEU A 174 -15.03 4.64 -24.11
CA LEU A 174 -14.78 3.87 -22.89
C LEU A 174 -13.28 3.65 -22.67
N LYS A 175 -12.78 4.03 -21.49
CA LYS A 175 -11.38 3.93 -21.12
C LYS A 175 -11.15 2.79 -20.13
N VAL A 176 -10.04 2.09 -20.34
CA VAL A 176 -9.40 1.14 -19.43
C VAL A 176 -8.14 1.81 -18.87
N GLY A 177 -7.85 1.63 -17.59
CA GLY A 177 -6.61 2.13 -17.00
C GLY A 177 -6.25 1.34 -15.74
N GLN A 178 -5.07 1.58 -15.21
CA GLN A 178 -4.66 1.09 -13.90
C GLN A 178 -4.69 2.28 -12.94
N ASN A 179 -5.56 2.28 -11.92
CA ASN A 179 -5.70 3.38 -10.97
C ASN A 179 -6.08 4.74 -11.63
N LEU A 180 -7.14 4.73 -12.45
CA LEU A 180 -7.67 5.88 -13.20
C LEU A 180 -8.03 7.10 -12.34
N LYS A 181 -8.11 6.93 -11.01
CA LYS A 181 -8.24 8.02 -10.04
C LYS A 181 -7.11 9.05 -10.22
N TYR A 182 -5.88 8.57 -10.46
CA TYR A 182 -4.69 9.40 -10.64
C TYR A 182 -4.76 10.17 -11.95
N ASP A 183 -4.95 9.50 -13.09
CA ASP A 183 -5.00 10.08 -14.44
C ASP A 183 -6.09 11.14 -14.57
N ARG A 184 -7.28 10.84 -14.04
CA ARG A 184 -8.37 11.83 -13.96
C ARG A 184 -7.90 13.09 -13.26
N GLY A 185 -7.17 12.95 -12.15
CA GLY A 185 -6.68 14.08 -11.38
C GLY A 185 -5.65 14.91 -12.15
N ILE A 186 -4.74 14.25 -12.87
CA ILE A 186 -3.75 14.93 -13.72
C ILE A 186 -4.44 15.74 -14.81
N LEU A 187 -5.38 15.16 -15.55
CA LEU A 187 -6.13 15.86 -16.59
C LEU A 187 -6.94 17.05 -16.04
N ALA A 188 -7.47 16.92 -14.82
CA ALA A 188 -8.18 18.01 -14.16
C ALA A 188 -7.28 19.22 -13.82
N ASN A 189 -5.95 19.08 -13.76
CA ASN A 189 -5.02 20.22 -13.64
C ASN A 189 -5.03 21.12 -14.89
N TYR A 190 -5.46 20.57 -16.03
CA TYR A 190 -5.51 21.24 -17.32
C TYR A 190 -6.96 21.55 -17.77
N GLY A 191 -7.93 21.50 -16.85
CA GLY A 191 -9.33 21.79 -17.15
C GLY A 191 -9.98 20.79 -18.10
N ILE A 192 -9.57 19.52 -18.02
CA ILE A 192 -10.16 18.39 -18.74
C ILE A 192 -10.86 17.47 -17.75
N GLU A 193 -12.13 17.20 -17.99
CA GLU A 193 -12.91 16.24 -17.20
C GLU A 193 -12.93 14.87 -17.88
N LEU A 194 -12.06 13.95 -17.43
CA LEU A 194 -12.04 12.58 -17.94
C LEU A 194 -13.41 11.90 -17.67
N ARG A 195 -14.11 11.56 -18.75
CA ARG A 195 -15.36 10.78 -18.74
C ARG A 195 -15.14 9.42 -19.38
N GLY A 196 -16.14 8.54 -19.31
CA GLY A 196 -16.02 7.18 -19.84
C GLY A 196 -14.99 6.33 -19.07
N ILE A 197 -14.75 6.66 -17.79
CA ILE A 197 -13.94 5.86 -16.85
C ILE A 197 -14.70 4.56 -16.59
N ALA A 198 -14.49 3.57 -17.46
CA ALA A 198 -15.32 2.38 -17.53
C ALA A 198 -14.69 1.18 -16.81
N PHE A 199 -13.37 1.01 -16.94
CA PHE A 199 -12.66 -0.13 -16.40
C PHE A 199 -11.36 0.30 -15.72
N ASP A 200 -11.15 -0.15 -14.49
CA ASP A 200 -9.90 0.03 -13.76
C ASP A 200 -9.36 -1.35 -13.37
N THR A 201 -8.22 -1.76 -13.95
CA THR A 201 -7.67 -3.12 -13.77
C THR A 201 -7.27 -3.42 -12.32
N MET A 202 -6.93 -2.39 -11.55
CA MET A 202 -6.69 -2.51 -10.11
C MET A 202 -7.98 -2.97 -9.41
N LEU A 203 -9.12 -2.36 -9.76
CA LEU A 203 -10.43 -2.64 -9.17
C LEU A 203 -11.03 -3.94 -9.72
N GLU A 204 -10.80 -4.26 -10.99
CA GLU A 204 -11.16 -5.57 -11.56
C GLU A 204 -10.51 -6.70 -10.77
N SER A 205 -9.18 -6.61 -10.57
CA SER A 205 -8.46 -7.62 -9.79
C SER A 205 -8.92 -7.66 -8.33
N TYR A 206 -9.19 -6.51 -7.72
CA TYR A 206 -9.60 -6.41 -6.33
C TYR A 206 -10.97 -7.06 -6.09
N ILE A 207 -11.93 -6.81 -6.98
CA ILE A 207 -13.27 -7.38 -6.89
C ILE A 207 -13.28 -8.87 -7.23
N LEU A 208 -12.41 -9.32 -8.13
CA LEU A 208 -12.22 -10.75 -8.36
C LEU A 208 -11.76 -11.48 -7.10
N ASN A 209 -10.75 -10.94 -6.39
CA ASN A 209 -10.31 -11.46 -5.11
C ASN A 209 -9.41 -10.46 -4.36
N SER A 210 -9.94 -9.85 -3.30
CA SER A 210 -9.27 -8.81 -2.51
C SER A 210 -8.05 -9.29 -1.70
N VAL A 211 -7.86 -10.62 -1.56
CA VAL A 211 -6.74 -11.23 -0.82
C VAL A 211 -5.83 -12.09 -1.69
N ALA A 212 -5.98 -12.04 -3.03
CA ALA A 212 -5.14 -12.78 -3.96
C ALA A 212 -3.66 -12.33 -3.96
N GLY A 213 -3.39 -11.14 -3.44
CA GLY A 213 -2.05 -10.54 -3.40
C GLY A 213 -2.15 -9.04 -3.60
N ARG A 214 -1.06 -8.43 -4.08
CA ARG A 214 -1.05 -7.01 -4.45
C ARG A 214 -1.81 -6.78 -5.76
N HIS A 215 -2.37 -5.58 -5.92
CA HIS A 215 -3.17 -5.17 -7.08
C HIS A 215 -2.49 -4.09 -7.94
N ASP A 216 -1.19 -3.84 -7.74
CA ASP A 216 -0.37 -3.05 -8.67
C ASP A 216 -0.09 -3.81 -9.98
N MET A 217 0.15 -3.06 -11.06
CA MET A 217 0.25 -3.60 -12.41
C MET A 217 1.34 -4.66 -12.55
N ASP A 218 2.53 -4.45 -11.96
CA ASP A 218 3.63 -5.42 -12.00
C ASP A 218 3.22 -6.77 -11.42
N SER A 219 2.55 -6.75 -10.26
CA SER A 219 2.02 -7.96 -9.62
C SER A 219 0.91 -8.62 -10.44
N LEU A 220 0.09 -7.81 -11.12
CA LEU A 220 -1.00 -8.31 -11.98
C LEU A 220 -0.45 -8.93 -13.27
N ALA A 221 0.49 -8.27 -13.94
CA ALA A 221 1.15 -8.78 -15.15
C ALA A 221 1.84 -10.11 -14.88
N GLU A 222 2.58 -10.24 -13.76
CA GLU A 222 3.22 -11.50 -13.40
C GLU A 222 2.19 -12.59 -13.10
N ARG A 223 1.08 -12.25 -12.41
CA ARG A 223 0.03 -13.22 -12.04
C ARG A 223 -0.74 -13.72 -13.26
N TRP A 224 -1.26 -12.80 -14.07
CA TRP A 224 -2.26 -13.05 -15.13
C TRP A 224 -1.66 -13.18 -16.53
N LEU A 225 -0.49 -12.60 -16.79
CA LEU A 225 0.17 -12.64 -18.11
C LEU A 225 1.47 -13.47 -18.08
N LYS A 226 2.01 -13.77 -16.89
CA LYS A 226 3.35 -14.36 -16.70
C LYS A 226 4.45 -13.50 -17.34
N HIS A 227 4.23 -12.19 -17.37
CA HIS A 227 5.14 -11.19 -17.90
C HIS A 227 5.60 -10.27 -16.77
N LYS A 228 6.86 -9.83 -16.86
CA LYS A 228 7.45 -8.87 -15.93
C LYS A 228 7.56 -7.54 -16.65
N THR A 229 6.84 -6.56 -16.14
CA THR A 229 6.87 -5.18 -16.61
C THR A 229 8.22 -4.53 -16.35
N ILE A 230 8.52 -3.50 -17.12
CA ILE A 230 9.61 -2.57 -16.90
C ILE A 230 9.26 -1.77 -15.64
N THR A 231 10.09 -1.87 -14.61
CA THR A 231 9.83 -1.11 -13.37
C THR A 231 10.23 0.36 -13.52
N PHE A 232 9.55 1.26 -12.82
CA PHE A 232 9.93 2.69 -12.83
C PHE A 232 11.39 2.90 -12.42
N GLU A 233 11.91 2.10 -11.48
CA GLU A 233 13.31 2.20 -11.08
C GLU A 233 14.33 1.74 -12.13
N GLU A 234 13.93 0.96 -13.14
CA GLU A 234 14.78 0.60 -14.28
C GLU A 234 15.04 1.81 -15.18
N ILE A 235 14.03 2.66 -15.41
CA ILE A 235 14.14 3.83 -16.28
C ILE A 235 14.53 5.12 -15.54
N ALA A 236 14.10 5.28 -14.29
CA ALA A 236 14.32 6.49 -13.50
C ALA A 236 15.46 6.35 -12.48
N GLY A 237 15.93 5.12 -12.20
CA GLY A 237 16.91 4.85 -11.16
C GLY A 237 16.30 4.85 -9.75
N LYS A 238 17.15 4.99 -8.71
CA LYS A 238 16.77 4.84 -7.29
C LYS A 238 17.34 5.94 -6.40
N GLY A 239 16.62 6.22 -5.30
CA GLY A 239 17.10 7.08 -4.22
C GLY A 239 17.06 8.57 -4.55
N LYS A 240 17.89 9.37 -3.91
CA LYS A 240 17.86 10.85 -4.06
C LYS A 240 18.23 11.36 -5.45
N ASN A 241 18.89 10.54 -6.25
CA ASN A 241 19.29 10.85 -7.63
C ASN A 241 18.37 10.16 -8.65
N GLN A 242 17.22 9.64 -8.21
CA GLN A 242 16.18 9.14 -9.12
C GLN A 242 15.72 10.31 -10.00
N LEU A 243 15.63 10.06 -11.30
CA LEU A 243 15.17 11.02 -12.29
C LEU A 243 13.65 11.21 -12.19
N THR A 244 13.19 12.40 -12.55
CA THR A 244 11.77 12.63 -12.86
C THR A 244 11.49 12.26 -14.32
N PHE A 245 10.24 11.95 -14.67
CA PHE A 245 9.92 11.37 -15.98
C PHE A 245 10.34 12.24 -17.17
N ASN A 246 10.29 13.58 -17.04
CA ASN A 246 10.72 14.56 -18.05
C ASN A 246 12.22 14.51 -18.38
N GLN A 247 13.03 13.83 -17.56
CA GLN A 247 14.47 13.69 -17.72
C GLN A 247 14.86 12.36 -18.38
N ILE A 248 13.91 11.47 -18.63
CA ILE A 248 14.14 10.14 -19.21
C ILE A 248 14.14 10.28 -20.74
N ALA A 249 15.04 9.57 -21.43
CA ALA A 249 15.09 9.60 -22.89
C ALA A 249 13.76 9.11 -23.51
N LEU A 250 13.32 9.75 -24.60
CA LEU A 250 12.05 9.48 -25.26
C LEU A 250 11.79 8.00 -25.58
N GLU A 251 12.80 7.25 -26.03
CA GLU A 251 12.66 5.83 -26.37
C GLU A 251 12.44 4.95 -25.13
N GLU A 252 13.15 5.20 -24.02
CA GLU A 252 12.96 4.45 -22.78
C GLU A 252 11.63 4.82 -22.10
N ALA A 253 11.29 6.12 -22.11
CA ALA A 253 9.99 6.61 -21.68
C ALA A 253 8.84 5.99 -22.51
N GLY A 254 9.02 5.91 -23.82
CA GLY A 254 8.05 5.32 -24.74
C GLY A 254 7.85 3.82 -24.51
N ARG A 255 8.92 3.08 -24.25
CA ARG A 255 8.84 1.64 -23.93
C ARG A 255 8.06 1.39 -22.65
N TYR A 256 8.36 2.13 -21.59
CA TYR A 256 7.66 2.04 -20.31
C TYR A 256 6.18 2.42 -20.46
N ALA A 257 5.89 3.64 -20.92
CA ALA A 257 4.52 4.16 -20.95
C ALA A 257 3.60 3.39 -21.92
N ALA A 258 4.12 2.95 -23.08
CA ALA A 258 3.35 2.14 -24.01
C ALA A 258 3.14 0.71 -23.51
N GLU A 259 4.09 0.14 -22.75
CA GLU A 259 3.91 -1.15 -22.07
C GLU A 259 2.80 -1.04 -21.01
N ASP A 260 2.77 0.01 -20.20
CA ASP A 260 1.73 0.23 -19.19
C ASP A 260 0.32 0.20 -19.81
N ALA A 261 0.13 0.91 -20.93
CA ALA A 261 -1.13 0.91 -21.64
C ALA A 261 -1.48 -0.47 -22.26
N ASP A 262 -0.52 -1.14 -22.89
CA ASP A 262 -0.74 -2.45 -23.53
C ASP A 262 -1.05 -3.54 -22.49
N VAL A 263 -0.22 -3.65 -21.45
CA VAL A 263 -0.40 -4.58 -20.33
C VAL A 263 -1.75 -4.35 -19.66
N THR A 264 -2.12 -3.09 -19.41
CA THR A 264 -3.43 -2.74 -18.85
C THR A 264 -4.58 -3.23 -19.74
N LEU A 265 -4.51 -3.04 -21.05
CA LEU A 265 -5.54 -3.54 -21.97
C LEU A 265 -5.61 -5.08 -21.93
N GLN A 266 -4.47 -5.76 -21.95
CA GLN A 266 -4.41 -7.22 -21.90
C GLN A 266 -4.93 -7.79 -20.57
N LEU A 267 -4.62 -7.12 -19.45
CA LEU A 267 -5.15 -7.46 -18.13
C LEU A 267 -6.67 -7.37 -18.12
N HIS A 268 -7.24 -6.27 -18.62
CA HIS A 268 -8.68 -6.10 -18.75
C HIS A 268 -9.32 -7.21 -19.60
N LEU A 269 -8.74 -7.51 -20.77
CA LEU A 269 -9.24 -8.57 -21.64
C LEU A 269 -9.24 -9.97 -20.99
N LYS A 270 -8.39 -10.21 -19.99
CA LYS A 270 -8.42 -11.45 -19.20
C LYS A 270 -9.35 -11.39 -17.99
N MET A 271 -9.37 -10.28 -17.26
CA MET A 271 -10.12 -10.17 -15.99
C MET A 271 -11.59 -9.85 -16.20
N TRP A 272 -11.95 -9.04 -17.19
CA TRP A 272 -13.33 -8.63 -17.43
C TRP A 272 -14.27 -9.80 -17.74
N PRO A 273 -13.91 -10.79 -18.59
CA PRO A 273 -14.72 -12.00 -18.78
C PRO A 273 -14.92 -12.79 -17.48
N ASP A 274 -13.90 -12.85 -16.63
CA ASP A 274 -13.95 -13.56 -15.35
C ASP A 274 -14.87 -12.86 -14.34
N LEU A 275 -14.83 -11.54 -14.30
CA LEU A 275 -15.66 -10.72 -13.43
C LEU A 275 -17.17 -10.89 -13.78
N GLN A 276 -17.48 -11.06 -15.05
CA GLN A 276 -18.85 -11.31 -15.52
C GLN A 276 -19.44 -12.67 -15.13
N LYS A 277 -18.62 -13.64 -14.68
CA LYS A 277 -19.07 -14.98 -14.28
C LYS A 277 -20.01 -14.95 -13.08
N HIS A 278 -19.91 -13.93 -12.22
CA HIS A 278 -20.71 -13.80 -11.00
C HIS A 278 -21.39 -12.43 -10.91
N LYS A 279 -22.72 -12.42 -10.80
CA LYS A 279 -23.52 -11.18 -10.75
C LYS A 279 -23.26 -10.31 -9.51
N GLY A 280 -22.86 -10.90 -8.39
CA GLY A 280 -22.55 -10.18 -7.15
C GLY A 280 -21.33 -9.27 -7.30
N PRO A 281 -20.12 -9.83 -7.57
CA PRO A 281 -18.92 -9.06 -7.87
C PRO A 281 -19.12 -8.05 -9.01
N LEU A 282 -19.77 -8.45 -10.10
CA LEU A 282 -20.08 -7.55 -11.22
C LEU A 282 -20.88 -6.33 -10.78
N ASN A 283 -21.93 -6.51 -9.98
CA ASN A 283 -22.73 -5.40 -9.48
C ASN A 283 -21.91 -4.45 -8.57
N VAL A 284 -21.02 -4.99 -7.73
CA VAL A 284 -20.17 -4.16 -6.86
C VAL A 284 -19.18 -3.36 -7.70
N PHE A 285 -18.56 -3.97 -8.71
CA PHE A 285 -17.65 -3.29 -9.62
C PHE A 285 -18.34 -2.14 -10.38
N GLU A 286 -19.45 -2.43 -11.07
CA GLU A 286 -20.12 -1.48 -11.96
C GLU A 286 -20.84 -0.35 -11.21
N ASN A 287 -21.45 -0.65 -10.06
CA ASN A 287 -22.36 0.28 -9.39
C ASN A 287 -21.79 0.89 -8.10
N ILE A 288 -20.66 0.40 -7.60
CA ILE A 288 -20.02 0.92 -6.39
C ILE A 288 -18.59 1.39 -6.69
N GLU A 289 -17.70 0.49 -7.13
CA GLU A 289 -16.27 0.82 -7.24
C GLU A 289 -15.95 1.78 -8.38
N MET A 290 -16.43 1.50 -9.60
CA MET A 290 -16.15 2.37 -10.76
C MET A 290 -16.76 3.77 -10.63
N PRO A 291 -18.02 3.96 -10.18
CA PRO A 291 -18.57 5.28 -9.93
C PRO A 291 -17.86 6.06 -8.81
N LEU A 292 -17.19 5.36 -7.89
CA LEU A 292 -16.46 5.95 -6.76
C LEU A 292 -15.09 6.52 -7.18
N VAL A 293 -14.45 5.99 -8.24
CA VAL A 293 -13.16 6.48 -8.76
C VAL A 293 -13.12 8.01 -8.96
N PRO A 294 -14.03 8.63 -9.75
CA PRO A 294 -13.99 10.07 -9.96
C PRO A 294 -14.40 10.86 -8.70
N VAL A 295 -15.17 10.28 -7.79
CA VAL A 295 -15.54 10.91 -6.52
C VAL A 295 -14.32 11.02 -5.60
N LEU A 296 -13.54 9.94 -5.46
CA LEU A 296 -12.31 9.97 -4.65
C LEU A 296 -11.27 10.91 -5.22
N SER A 297 -11.08 10.91 -6.54
CA SER A 297 -10.22 11.89 -7.22
C SER A 297 -10.61 13.34 -6.85
N ARG A 298 -11.91 13.67 -6.81
CA ARG A 298 -12.38 15.00 -6.36
C ARG A 298 -12.14 15.23 -4.86
N ILE A 299 -12.40 14.25 -4.01
CA ILE A 299 -12.19 14.38 -2.55
C ILE A 299 -10.71 14.65 -2.24
N GLU A 300 -9.80 13.88 -2.85
CA GLU A 300 -8.37 14.04 -2.68
C GLU A 300 -7.90 15.41 -3.17
N ARG A 301 -8.31 15.82 -4.37
CA ARG A 301 -7.95 17.13 -4.95
C ARG A 301 -8.56 18.32 -4.22
N ASN A 302 -9.74 18.18 -3.62
CA ASN A 302 -10.29 19.22 -2.76
C ASN A 302 -9.40 19.45 -1.54
N GLY A 303 -8.86 18.37 -0.98
CA GLY A 303 -8.07 18.39 0.24
C GLY A 303 -8.82 18.94 1.45
N VAL A 304 -8.13 19.03 2.58
CA VAL A 304 -8.67 19.56 3.83
C VAL A 304 -7.82 20.72 4.35
N LYS A 305 -8.48 21.78 4.82
CA LYS A 305 -7.79 22.93 5.40
C LYS A 305 -7.39 22.60 6.83
N ILE A 306 -6.12 22.83 7.14
CA ILE A 306 -5.57 22.63 8.47
C ILE A 306 -4.96 23.94 8.95
N ASP A 307 -5.17 24.29 10.21
CA ASP A 307 -4.49 25.39 10.87
C ASP A 307 -3.13 24.94 11.44
N PRO A 308 -2.00 25.33 10.83
CA PRO A 308 -0.69 24.94 11.34
C PRO A 308 -0.35 25.58 12.68
N LYS A 309 -0.94 26.73 13.04
CA LYS A 309 -0.69 27.40 14.33
C LYS A 309 -1.29 26.61 15.49
N VAL A 310 -2.51 26.09 15.30
CA VAL A 310 -3.17 25.23 16.29
C VAL A 310 -2.32 23.98 16.55
N LEU A 311 -1.82 23.34 15.49
CA LEU A 311 -0.93 22.18 15.62
C LEU A 311 0.41 22.55 16.27
N HIS A 312 1.04 23.66 15.88
CA HIS A 312 2.31 24.07 16.47
C HIS A 312 2.19 24.33 17.98
N ASN A 313 1.17 25.07 18.42
CA ASN A 313 0.91 25.31 19.84
C ASN A 313 0.66 23.99 20.60
N HIS A 314 -0.06 23.05 19.99
CA HIS A 314 -0.29 21.73 20.56
C HIS A 314 1.02 20.92 20.66
N SER A 315 1.92 21.05 19.68
CA SER A 315 3.22 20.37 19.70
C SER A 315 4.11 20.86 20.86
N GLU A 316 4.15 22.17 21.10
CA GLU A 316 4.86 22.78 22.23
C GLU A 316 4.31 22.27 23.57
N GLU A 317 2.99 22.25 23.74
CA GLU A 317 2.36 21.75 24.95
C GLU A 317 2.63 20.25 25.18
N LEU A 318 2.54 19.44 24.13
CA LEU A 318 2.87 18.01 24.21
C LEU A 318 4.34 17.79 24.58
N THR A 319 5.25 18.65 24.11
CA THR A 319 6.67 18.59 24.48
C THR A 319 6.86 18.79 25.99
N LEU A 320 6.19 19.78 26.56
CA LEU A 320 6.23 20.03 28.01
C LEU A 320 5.65 18.86 28.81
N ARG A 321 4.47 18.36 28.41
CA ARG A 321 3.82 17.21 29.08
C ARG A 321 4.63 15.93 29.00
N LEU A 322 5.28 15.68 27.86
CA LEU A 322 6.16 14.52 27.71
C LEU A 322 7.35 14.60 28.66
N ALA A 323 7.97 15.77 28.80
CA ALA A 323 9.07 15.98 29.75
C ALA A 323 8.61 15.82 31.22
N GLU A 324 7.39 16.25 31.55
CA GLU A 324 6.81 16.02 32.89
C GLU A 324 6.52 14.54 33.16
N LEU A 325 5.93 13.82 32.20
CA LEU A 325 5.65 12.39 32.33
C LEU A 325 6.93 11.56 32.42
N GLU A 326 7.97 11.94 31.67
CA GLU A 326 9.29 11.33 31.77
C GLU A 326 9.89 11.49 33.18
N LYS A 327 9.90 12.72 33.72
CA LYS A 327 10.36 12.97 35.10
C LYS A 327 9.56 12.17 36.14
N LYS A 328 8.23 12.13 36.01
CA LYS A 328 7.37 11.32 36.90
C LYS A 328 7.69 9.83 36.80
N ALA A 329 7.94 9.32 35.59
CA ALA A 329 8.30 7.92 35.40
C ALA A 329 9.67 7.60 36.02
N HIS A 330 10.67 8.47 35.87
CA HIS A 330 11.98 8.32 36.49
C HIS A 330 11.89 8.37 38.03
N GLU A 331 11.06 9.26 38.58
CA GLU A 331 10.79 9.33 40.02
C GLU A 331 10.17 8.03 40.56
N ILE A 332 9.17 7.47 39.87
CA ILE A 332 8.53 6.21 40.29
C ILE A 332 9.46 5.01 40.12
N ALA A 333 10.31 5.00 39.08
CA ALA A 333 11.24 3.91 38.81
C ALA A 333 12.51 3.99 39.67
N GLY A 334 12.88 5.18 40.16
CA GLY A 334 14.11 5.43 40.93
C GLY A 334 15.38 5.55 40.09
N GLU A 335 15.26 5.55 38.75
CA GLU A 335 16.38 5.72 37.82
C GLU A 335 15.91 6.26 36.47
N GLU A 336 16.84 6.79 35.68
CA GLU A 336 16.59 7.23 34.32
C GLU A 336 16.55 6.06 33.34
N PHE A 337 15.55 6.07 32.46
CA PHE A 337 15.42 5.12 31.35
C PHE A 337 14.59 5.73 30.23
N ASN A 338 14.68 5.16 29.03
CA ASN A 338 13.95 5.56 27.86
C ASN A 338 12.56 4.88 27.82
N LEU A 339 11.51 5.69 27.97
CA LEU A 339 10.11 5.24 27.94
C LEU A 339 9.63 4.72 26.56
N SER A 340 10.37 4.99 25.48
CA SER A 340 10.08 4.39 24.17
C SER A 340 10.70 3.01 23.99
N SER A 341 11.69 2.63 24.83
CA SER A 341 12.40 1.35 24.74
C SER A 341 11.63 0.23 25.44
N THR A 342 11.08 -0.70 24.65
CA THR A 342 10.40 -1.91 25.15
C THR A 342 11.29 -2.75 26.06
N LYS A 343 12.59 -2.83 25.75
CA LYS A 343 13.57 -3.60 26.52
C LYS A 343 13.82 -2.98 27.90
N GLN A 344 14.05 -1.67 27.96
CA GLN A 344 14.28 -1.01 29.24
C GLN A 344 13.01 -1.08 30.11
N LEU A 345 11.84 -0.89 29.52
CA LEU A 345 10.57 -1.05 30.23
C LEU A 345 10.36 -2.44 30.81
N GLN A 346 10.73 -3.50 30.08
CA GLN A 346 10.67 -4.87 30.60
C GLN A 346 11.55 -5.03 31.84
N THR A 347 12.78 -4.51 31.81
CA THR A 347 13.69 -4.54 32.95
C THR A 347 13.13 -3.77 34.15
N ILE A 348 12.62 -2.55 33.95
CA ILE A 348 12.05 -1.75 35.05
C ILE A 348 10.83 -2.44 35.67
N LEU A 349 9.84 -2.78 34.85
CA LEU A 349 8.55 -3.28 35.33
C LEU A 349 8.67 -4.68 35.95
N PHE A 350 9.33 -5.61 35.26
CA PHE A 350 9.27 -7.03 35.64
C PHE A 350 10.45 -7.49 36.47
N GLU A 351 11.65 -6.91 36.27
CA GLU A 351 12.84 -7.32 37.02
C GLU A 351 13.02 -6.45 38.28
N LYS A 352 12.96 -5.12 38.16
CA LYS A 352 13.23 -4.21 39.29
C LYS A 352 12.03 -4.00 40.20
N GLN A 353 10.85 -3.69 39.64
CA GLN A 353 9.62 -3.58 40.42
C GLN A 353 8.98 -4.94 40.76
N GLY A 354 9.46 -6.03 40.15
CA GLY A 354 8.99 -7.38 40.44
C GLY A 354 7.55 -7.66 40.01
N ILE A 355 6.98 -6.84 39.10
CA ILE A 355 5.64 -7.05 38.58
C ILE A 355 5.62 -8.35 37.79
N LYS A 356 4.60 -9.19 37.99
CA LYS A 356 4.48 -10.45 37.24
C LYS A 356 3.99 -10.17 35.81
N PRO A 357 4.66 -10.68 34.76
CA PRO A 357 4.17 -10.54 33.39
C PRO A 357 2.81 -11.21 33.19
N LEU A 358 1.84 -10.49 32.64
CA LEU A 358 0.50 -11.01 32.32
C LEU A 358 0.48 -11.83 31.02
N LYS A 359 1.19 -11.33 29.99
CA LYS A 359 1.38 -12.00 28.70
C LYS A 359 2.84 -11.98 28.28
N LYS A 360 3.23 -12.91 27.42
CA LYS A 360 4.54 -12.95 26.76
C LYS A 360 4.37 -12.72 25.26
N THR A 361 5.36 -12.06 24.67
CA THR A 361 5.49 -11.96 23.22
C THR A 361 5.73 -13.34 22.59
N PRO A 362 5.54 -13.53 21.27
CA PRO A 362 5.87 -14.78 20.59
C PRO A 362 7.33 -15.23 20.80
N GLY A 363 8.25 -14.28 21.04
CA GLY A 363 9.64 -14.54 21.38
C GLY A 363 9.91 -14.89 22.85
N GLY A 364 8.88 -15.07 23.68
CA GLY A 364 8.98 -15.49 25.08
C GLY A 364 9.29 -14.37 26.08
N ALA A 365 9.61 -13.16 25.62
CA ALA A 365 9.85 -12.00 26.49
C ALA A 365 8.53 -11.45 27.06
N PRO A 366 8.51 -10.90 28.29
CA PRO A 366 7.34 -10.22 28.85
C PRO A 366 6.76 -9.15 27.92
N SER A 367 5.45 -9.14 27.71
CA SER A 367 4.82 -8.16 26.82
C SER A 367 4.72 -6.79 27.50
N THR A 368 5.02 -5.73 26.74
CA THR A 368 4.76 -4.32 27.11
C THR A 368 3.82 -3.67 26.09
N SER A 369 2.89 -4.45 25.53
CA SER A 369 1.83 -3.96 24.66
C SER A 369 0.87 -3.04 25.41
N GLU A 370 0.15 -2.20 24.66
CA GLU A 370 -0.85 -1.27 25.22
C GLU A 370 -1.85 -1.99 26.13
N GLU A 371 -2.47 -3.07 25.64
CA GLU A 371 -3.40 -3.92 26.41
C GLU A 371 -2.82 -4.43 27.75
N VAL A 372 -1.55 -4.84 27.77
CA VAL A 372 -0.92 -5.39 29.00
C VAL A 372 -0.60 -4.26 29.97
N LEU A 373 -0.15 -3.11 29.47
CA LEU A 373 0.09 -1.95 30.31
C LEU A 373 -1.22 -1.38 30.87
N GLU A 374 -2.34 -1.50 30.16
CA GLU A 374 -3.65 -1.03 30.62
C GLU A 374 -4.15 -1.86 31.80
N GLU A 375 -4.00 -3.18 31.72
CA GLU A 375 -4.34 -4.08 32.82
C GLU A 375 -3.45 -3.82 34.04
N LEU A 376 -2.14 -3.66 33.84
CA LEU A 376 -1.21 -3.30 34.92
C LEU A 376 -1.49 -1.90 35.50
N ALA A 377 -2.02 -0.97 34.72
CA ALA A 377 -2.31 0.39 35.17
C ALA A 377 -3.46 0.47 36.19
N LEU A 378 -4.24 -0.61 36.36
CA LEU A 378 -5.26 -0.69 37.41
C LEU A 378 -4.63 -0.71 38.81
N ASP A 379 -3.50 -1.39 38.96
CA ASP A 379 -2.84 -1.61 40.25
C ASP A 379 -1.53 -0.81 40.40
N TYR A 380 -0.87 -0.48 39.30
CA TYR A 380 0.48 0.11 39.30
C TYR A 380 0.52 1.50 38.65
N PRO A 381 1.14 2.51 39.30
CA PRO A 381 1.18 3.87 38.77
C PRO A 381 2.13 4.04 37.57
N LEU A 382 3.24 3.29 37.52
CA LEU A 382 4.23 3.41 36.45
C LEU A 382 3.67 3.03 35.06
N PRO A 383 2.99 1.87 34.89
CA PRO A 383 2.31 1.53 33.63
C PRO A 383 1.33 2.61 33.13
N LYS A 384 0.59 3.24 34.05
CA LYS A 384 -0.33 4.34 33.72
C LYS A 384 0.39 5.53 33.10
N VAL A 385 1.50 5.96 33.70
CA VAL A 385 2.33 7.07 33.19
C VAL A 385 2.96 6.72 31.83
N ILE A 386 3.44 5.48 31.66
CA ILE A 386 4.03 5.02 30.40
C ILE A 386 3.01 4.98 29.27
N LEU A 387 1.78 4.52 29.55
CA LEU A 387 0.68 4.52 28.57
C LEU A 387 0.38 5.93 28.09
N GLU A 388 0.22 6.87 29.02
CA GLU A 388 -0.03 8.27 28.68
C GLU A 388 1.13 8.84 27.85
N TYR A 389 2.38 8.63 28.28
CA TYR A 389 3.57 9.09 27.55
C TYR A 389 3.61 8.55 26.12
N ARG A 390 3.42 7.23 25.93
CA ARG A 390 3.44 6.61 24.59
C ARG A 390 2.29 7.11 23.71
N GLY A 391 1.11 7.29 24.29
CA GLY A 391 -0.04 7.87 23.59
C GLY A 391 0.26 9.29 23.08
N LEU A 392 0.76 10.16 23.94
CA LEU A 392 1.13 11.54 23.58
C LEU A 392 2.29 11.59 22.58
N ALA A 393 3.33 10.78 22.76
CA ALA A 393 4.50 10.74 21.87
C ALA A 393 4.12 10.26 20.46
N LYS A 394 3.27 9.24 20.35
CA LYS A 394 2.72 8.78 19.07
C LYS A 394 1.88 9.88 18.43
N LEU A 395 1.01 10.55 19.18
CA LEU A 395 0.16 11.62 18.66
C LEU A 395 0.97 12.82 18.14
N LYS A 396 2.02 13.22 18.88
CA LYS A 396 2.94 14.28 18.49
C LYS A 396 3.66 13.95 17.18
N SER A 397 4.36 12.81 17.15
CA SER A 397 5.19 12.41 16.00
C SER A 397 4.40 12.00 14.77
N THR A 398 3.17 11.49 14.95
CA THR A 398 2.32 11.03 13.83
C THR A 398 1.49 12.15 13.24
N TYR A 399 0.97 13.05 14.09
CA TYR A 399 0.02 14.07 13.66
C TYR A 399 0.59 15.47 13.80
N THR A 400 0.86 15.89 15.03
CA THR A 400 1.14 17.29 15.36
C THR A 400 2.37 17.84 14.64
N ASP A 401 3.43 17.03 14.50
CA ASP A 401 4.66 17.42 13.82
C ASP A 401 4.60 17.20 12.30
N LYS A 402 3.81 16.21 11.83
CA LYS A 402 3.78 15.81 10.41
C LYS A 402 2.75 16.55 9.57
N LEU A 403 1.54 16.76 10.08
CA LEU A 403 0.44 17.40 9.34
C LEU A 403 0.82 18.79 8.78
N PRO A 404 1.53 19.66 9.53
CA PRO A 404 1.95 20.96 8.97
C PRO A 404 2.89 20.83 7.77
N LEU A 405 3.71 19.78 7.73
CA LEU A 405 4.64 19.51 6.64
C LEU A 405 3.95 18.91 5.40
N MET A 406 2.72 18.42 5.56
CA MET A 406 1.90 17.84 4.48
C MET A 406 0.99 18.89 3.81
N ILE A 407 1.06 20.15 4.23
CA ILE A 407 0.31 21.24 3.58
C ILE A 407 0.93 21.46 2.21
N ASN A 408 0.15 21.21 1.16
CA ASN A 408 0.59 21.41 -0.20
C ASN A 408 0.78 22.92 -0.48
N PRO A 409 1.96 23.36 -0.97
CA PRO A 409 2.24 24.76 -1.21
C PRO A 409 1.31 25.44 -2.24
N LYS A 410 0.77 24.67 -3.20
CA LYS A 410 -0.07 25.20 -4.29
C LYS A 410 -1.49 25.52 -3.83
N THR A 411 -2.04 24.74 -2.91
CA THR A 411 -3.44 24.87 -2.46
C THR A 411 -3.57 25.40 -1.04
N GLY A 412 -2.52 25.31 -0.21
CA GLY A 412 -2.57 25.59 1.22
C GLY A 412 -3.42 24.57 2.00
N ARG A 413 -3.59 23.36 1.48
CA ARG A 413 -4.42 22.28 2.06
C ARG A 413 -3.64 20.98 2.13
N VAL A 414 -4.09 20.06 2.97
CA VAL A 414 -3.56 18.69 3.03
C VAL A 414 -4.39 17.78 2.12
N HIS A 415 -3.72 16.97 1.31
CA HIS A 415 -4.33 16.05 0.35
C HIS A 415 -3.96 14.62 0.75
N THR A 416 -4.88 13.93 1.44
CA THR A 416 -4.68 12.51 1.80
C THR A 416 -4.84 11.62 0.56
N SER A 417 -4.19 10.46 0.56
CA SER A 417 -4.41 9.41 -0.43
C SER A 417 -5.37 8.36 0.12
N TYR A 418 -6.52 8.18 -0.51
CA TYR A 418 -7.46 7.10 -0.28
C TYR A 418 -7.15 5.91 -1.19
N HIS A 419 -7.13 4.71 -0.61
CA HIS A 419 -6.88 3.48 -1.34
C HIS A 419 -8.14 2.61 -1.36
N GLN A 420 -8.64 2.32 -2.56
CA GLN A 420 -9.81 1.44 -2.79
C GLN A 420 -9.42 -0.04 -2.70
N ALA A 421 -8.31 -0.44 -3.31
CA ALA A 421 -7.94 -1.84 -3.51
C ALA A 421 -6.90 -2.37 -2.51
N VAL A 422 -7.09 -2.12 -1.21
CA VAL A 422 -6.10 -2.53 -0.16
C VAL A 422 -6.70 -3.41 0.93
N THR A 423 -7.83 -3.03 1.52
CA THR A 423 -8.37 -3.78 2.65
C THR A 423 -9.02 -5.07 2.17
N ALA A 424 -9.02 -6.15 2.97
CA ALA A 424 -9.71 -7.38 2.55
C ALA A 424 -11.25 -7.22 2.49
N THR A 425 -11.80 -6.26 3.24
CA THR A 425 -13.25 -6.12 3.51
C THR A 425 -13.98 -5.13 2.62
N GLY A 426 -13.30 -4.46 1.67
CA GLY A 426 -13.92 -3.43 0.82
C GLY A 426 -13.96 -2.03 1.42
N ARG A 427 -13.41 -1.82 2.63
CA ARG A 427 -13.33 -0.48 3.21
C ARG A 427 -12.20 0.32 2.57
N LEU A 428 -12.42 1.62 2.35
CA LEU A 428 -11.34 2.54 2.02
C LEU A 428 -10.31 2.55 3.15
N SER A 429 -9.04 2.69 2.79
CA SER A 429 -7.96 3.06 3.71
C SER A 429 -7.37 4.42 3.30
N SER A 430 -6.58 5.05 4.16
CA SER A 430 -6.01 6.37 3.91
C SER A 430 -4.55 6.44 4.37
N THR A 431 -3.71 7.14 3.60
CA THR A 431 -2.31 7.44 3.94
C THR A 431 -2.00 8.92 3.69
N ASP A 432 -0.90 9.38 4.29
CA ASP A 432 -0.28 10.70 4.09
C ASP A 432 -1.24 11.90 4.12
N PRO A 433 -1.93 12.15 5.26
CA PRO A 433 -1.91 11.37 6.50
C PRO A 433 -3.01 10.31 6.55
N ASN A 434 -2.81 9.26 7.36
CA ASN A 434 -3.90 8.33 7.67
C ASN A 434 -4.92 9.00 8.62
N LEU A 435 -5.99 9.52 8.04
CA LEU A 435 -7.05 10.22 8.77
C LEU A 435 -7.91 9.30 9.64
N GLN A 436 -7.98 8.01 9.32
CA GLN A 436 -8.78 7.03 10.05
C GLN A 436 -8.20 6.71 11.44
N ASN A 437 -6.88 6.86 11.59
CA ASN A 437 -6.17 6.56 12.84
C ASN A 437 -6.19 7.72 13.86
N ILE A 438 -6.79 8.87 13.54
CA ILE A 438 -6.89 9.99 14.49
C ILE A 438 -7.81 9.58 15.65
N PRO A 439 -7.33 9.59 16.92
CA PRO A 439 -8.12 9.07 18.04
C PRO A 439 -9.49 9.77 18.21
N VAL A 440 -10.57 8.97 18.23
CA VAL A 440 -11.95 9.49 18.29
C VAL A 440 -12.40 9.77 19.74
N ARG A 441 -12.04 8.88 20.68
CA ARG A 441 -12.47 8.90 22.09
C ARG A 441 -11.38 9.38 23.06
N ASN A 442 -10.55 10.33 22.62
CA ASN A 442 -9.51 10.95 23.43
C ASN A 442 -9.60 12.49 23.26
N GLU A 443 -9.40 13.23 24.35
CA GLU A 443 -9.31 14.69 24.36
C GLU A 443 -8.22 15.21 23.42
N GLU A 444 -7.03 14.60 23.43
CA GLU A 444 -5.94 15.01 22.55
C GLU A 444 -6.28 14.79 21.07
N GLY A 445 -6.97 13.69 20.75
CA GLY A 445 -7.47 13.44 19.40
C GLY A 445 -8.58 14.42 18.97
N ARG A 446 -9.36 14.96 19.92
CA ARG A 446 -10.29 16.07 19.64
C ARG A 446 -9.55 17.35 19.30
N ARG A 447 -8.45 17.65 20.01
CA ARG A 447 -7.61 18.83 19.72
C ARG A 447 -6.95 18.76 18.34
N ILE A 448 -6.46 17.58 17.94
CA ILE A 448 -5.97 17.37 16.57
C ILE A 448 -7.09 17.66 15.55
N ARG A 449 -8.32 17.18 15.81
CA ARG A 449 -9.47 17.46 14.93
C ARG A 449 -9.87 18.94 14.89
N GLN A 450 -9.67 19.70 15.96
CA GLN A 450 -9.91 21.16 15.96
C GLN A 450 -8.99 21.91 15.01
N ALA A 451 -7.82 21.34 14.66
CA ALA A 451 -6.96 21.94 13.64
C ALA A 451 -7.54 21.81 12.21
N PHE A 452 -8.53 20.93 11.98
CA PHE A 452 -9.21 20.79 10.70
C PHE A 452 -10.34 21.81 10.63
N ILE A 453 -10.11 22.89 9.88
CA ILE A 453 -10.96 24.07 9.90
C ILE A 453 -11.72 24.25 8.58
N ALA A 454 -12.84 24.97 8.64
CA ALA A 454 -13.48 25.49 7.43
C ALA A 454 -12.72 26.74 6.93
N PRO A 455 -12.78 27.05 5.62
CA PRO A 455 -12.44 28.38 5.14
C PRO A 455 -13.44 29.44 5.65
N GLU A 456 -13.12 30.71 5.47
CA GLU A 456 -14.00 31.84 5.79
C GLU A 456 -15.37 31.66 5.12
N ASP A 457 -16.45 32.07 5.79
CA ASP A 457 -17.85 31.94 5.34
C ASP A 457 -18.38 30.50 5.16
N TYR A 458 -17.61 29.48 5.55
CA TYR A 458 -18.01 28.07 5.50
C TYR A 458 -18.01 27.42 6.89
N VAL A 459 -18.66 26.26 6.99
CA VAL A 459 -18.66 25.41 8.19
C VAL A 459 -18.28 23.98 7.84
N ILE A 460 -17.67 23.26 8.79
CA ILE A 460 -17.46 21.81 8.68
C ILE A 460 -18.75 21.11 9.09
N VAL A 461 -19.24 20.22 8.21
CA VAL A 461 -20.40 19.36 8.48
C VAL A 461 -19.93 17.92 8.56
N SER A 462 -20.31 17.22 9.62
CA SER A 462 -20.04 15.79 9.80
C SER A 462 -21.35 15.01 9.67
N ALA A 463 -21.43 14.10 8.71
CA ALA A 463 -22.54 13.16 8.55
C ALA A 463 -22.01 11.74 8.83
N ASP A 464 -22.59 11.07 9.83
CA ASP A 464 -22.14 9.76 10.31
C ASP A 464 -23.28 8.75 10.32
N TYR A 465 -23.01 7.52 9.87
CA TYR A 465 -23.97 6.43 9.96
C TYR A 465 -23.94 5.80 11.35
N SER A 466 -24.93 6.16 12.17
CA SER A 466 -25.02 5.69 13.55
C SER A 466 -25.07 4.15 13.64
N GLN A 467 -23.96 3.55 14.07
CA GLN A 467 -23.83 2.11 14.33
C GLN A 467 -24.19 1.22 13.13
N ILE A 468 -23.76 1.60 11.91
CA ILE A 468 -24.11 0.88 10.68
C ILE A 468 -23.84 -0.62 10.75
N GLU A 469 -22.74 -1.05 11.36
CA GLU A 469 -22.38 -2.47 11.48
C GLU A 469 -23.40 -3.25 12.33
N LEU A 470 -23.81 -2.70 13.48
CA LEU A 470 -24.83 -3.31 14.34
C LEU A 470 -26.20 -3.32 13.66
N ARG A 471 -26.52 -2.31 12.84
CA ARG A 471 -27.77 -2.26 12.07
C ARG A 471 -27.80 -3.34 10.98
N ILE A 472 -26.70 -3.53 10.26
CA ILE A 472 -26.56 -4.61 9.27
C ILE A 472 -26.73 -5.97 9.95
N MET A 473 -26.03 -6.18 11.07
CA MET A 473 -26.14 -7.41 11.86
C MET A 473 -27.59 -7.68 12.27
N GLY A 474 -28.29 -6.67 12.80
CA GLY A 474 -29.71 -6.79 13.17
C GLY A 474 -30.62 -7.14 11.99
N ALA A 475 -30.36 -6.59 10.81
CA ALA A 475 -31.10 -6.92 9.58
C ALA A 475 -30.81 -8.32 9.04
N SER A 476 -29.61 -8.88 9.28
CA SER A 476 -29.27 -10.25 8.89
C SER A 476 -29.94 -11.32 9.76
N PHE A 477 -30.44 -10.95 10.94
CA PHE A 477 -31.19 -11.83 11.84
C PHE A 477 -32.71 -11.72 11.69
N ALA A 478 -33.19 -10.76 10.90
CA ALA A 478 -34.61 -10.57 10.55
C ALA A 478 -34.90 -11.21 9.19
#